data_AF-A0ABD6C541-F1
#
_entry.id   AF-A0ABD6C541-F1
#
_cell.length_a   1.000
_cell.length_b   1.000
_cell.length_c   1.000
_cell.angle_alpha   90.00
_cell.angle_beta   90.00
_cell.angle_gamma   90.00
#
_symmetry.space_group_name_H-M   'P 1'
#
loop_
_entity.id
_entity.type
_entity.pdbx_description
1 polymer ?
#
loop_
_entity_poly.entity_id
_entity_poly.type
_entity_poly.pdbx_seq_one_letter_code
_entity_poly.pdbx_strand_id
1 'polypeptide(L)'
;MTALHSAAGDRGGLAVVLAANLLPVAGVVFLGWRAAQILVVYWIEVVVMVAAYSVAALFAERPIDLDDREFYIVGFSESSELDADRWSDDPEPVGIVSRVLPATLAAHVPPIYRRNVPVVVRSLGVAGFLAFGALVLAETVVTDPVAAAASPTVLAASLAVCVSQAAEIRREFAVTPRYEEWSAYMILEAAQRVVVFYLCIGMVAVPISFLGLVVVAGLFRSLAVDPAALGPLAPAEGLDPFALAYVVPFALAKAAADRSRRIAFDEATPSGLAGWFAPEDPRPEWQRERDPAR
;
A
#
# COMPACT_ATOMS: atom_id res chain seq x y z
N MET A 1 -23.48 -26.57 8.26
CA MET A 1 -22.13 -27.02 7.84
C MET A 1 -21.33 -25.95 7.09
N THR A 2 -21.96 -24.90 6.53
CA THR A 2 -21.31 -23.80 5.79
C THR A 2 -20.49 -22.84 6.67
N ALA A 3 -20.90 -22.62 7.93
CA ALA A 3 -20.19 -21.72 8.87
C ALA A 3 -18.83 -22.24 9.37
N LEU A 4 -18.62 -23.57 9.38
CA LEU A 4 -17.35 -24.17 9.82
C LEU A 4 -16.26 -24.13 8.73
N HIS A 5 -16.65 -24.10 7.44
CA HIS A 5 -15.71 -23.92 6.33
C HIS A 5 -15.22 -22.46 6.20
N SER A 6 -16.05 -21.49 6.57
CA SER A 6 -15.70 -20.06 6.57
C SER A 6 -14.66 -19.70 7.65
N ALA A 7 -14.85 -20.16 8.89
CA ALA A 7 -13.94 -19.83 10.00
C ALA A 7 -12.55 -20.48 9.87
N ALA A 8 -12.47 -21.69 9.30
CA ALA A 8 -11.20 -22.36 9.05
C ALA A 8 -10.43 -21.72 7.87
N GLY A 9 -11.14 -21.29 6.83
CA GLY A 9 -10.59 -20.54 5.71
C GLY A 9 -10.04 -19.17 6.12
N ASP A 10 -10.77 -18.42 6.95
CA ASP A 10 -10.35 -17.10 7.44
C ASP A 10 -9.13 -17.19 8.38
N ARG A 11 -9.10 -18.18 9.29
CA ARG A 11 -7.93 -18.44 10.15
C ARG A 11 -6.69 -18.84 9.36
N GLY A 12 -6.85 -19.69 8.34
CA GLY A 12 -5.77 -20.07 7.43
C GLY A 12 -5.24 -18.88 6.65
N GLY A 13 -6.14 -18.03 6.13
CA GLY A 13 -5.77 -16.79 5.43
C GLY A 13 -5.01 -15.81 6.32
N LEU A 14 -5.48 -15.60 7.56
CA LEU A 14 -4.81 -14.73 8.53
C LEU A 14 -3.42 -15.25 8.91
N ALA A 15 -3.27 -16.55 9.14
CA ALA A 15 -1.97 -17.15 9.47
C ALA A 15 -0.96 -16.97 8.33
N VAL A 16 -1.39 -17.14 7.06
CA VAL A 16 -0.53 -16.94 5.90
C VAL A 16 -0.12 -15.48 5.75
N VAL A 17 -1.06 -14.53 5.92
CA VAL A 17 -0.75 -13.08 5.85
C VAL A 17 0.23 -12.68 6.93
N LEU A 18 0.02 -13.13 8.17
CA LEU A 18 0.93 -12.85 9.27
C LEU A 18 2.30 -13.50 9.05
N ALA A 19 2.36 -14.76 8.62
CA ALA A 19 3.62 -15.45 8.37
C ALA A 19 4.44 -14.77 7.27
N ALA A 20 3.81 -14.39 6.16
CA ALA A 20 4.47 -13.68 5.07
C ALA A 20 5.03 -12.32 5.51
N ASN A 21 4.31 -11.60 6.37
CA ASN A 21 4.70 -10.29 6.85
C ASN A 21 5.66 -10.31 8.03
N LEU A 22 5.68 -11.37 8.84
CA LEU A 22 6.66 -11.55 9.93
C LEU A 22 7.97 -12.20 9.45
N LEU A 23 8.00 -12.78 8.25
CA LEU A 23 9.20 -13.36 7.67
C LEU A 23 10.37 -12.36 7.60
N PRO A 24 10.21 -11.10 7.16
CA PRO A 24 11.28 -10.11 7.19
C PRO A 24 11.79 -9.82 8.60
N VAL A 25 10.89 -9.76 9.60
CA VAL A 25 11.27 -9.57 11.01
C VAL A 25 12.10 -10.75 11.50
N ALA A 26 11.63 -11.97 11.27
CA ALA A 26 12.35 -13.19 11.65
C ALA A 26 13.70 -13.28 10.93
N GLY A 27 13.75 -12.88 9.66
CA GLY A 27 14.99 -12.81 8.89
C GLY A 27 16.01 -11.85 9.49
N VAL A 28 15.58 -10.67 9.93
CA VAL A 28 16.47 -9.70 10.62
C VAL A 28 16.94 -10.26 11.96
N VAL A 29 16.00 -10.75 12.77
CA VAL A 29 16.28 -11.16 14.15
C VAL A 29 17.12 -12.43 14.21
N PHE A 30 16.87 -13.42 13.36
CA PHE A 30 17.49 -14.75 13.47
C PHE A 30 18.45 -15.09 12.33
N LEU A 31 18.27 -14.52 11.13
CA LEU A 31 19.04 -14.87 9.94
C LEU A 31 20.04 -13.78 9.52
N GLY A 32 20.15 -12.70 10.31
CA GLY A 32 21.06 -11.59 10.02
C GLY A 32 20.71 -10.84 8.73
N TRP A 33 19.44 -10.85 8.30
CA TRP A 33 19.03 -10.04 7.15
C TRP A 33 19.25 -8.56 7.46
N ARG A 34 19.73 -7.82 6.44
CA ARG A 34 20.00 -6.40 6.59
C ARG A 34 18.67 -5.64 6.65
N ALA A 35 18.30 -5.16 7.83
CA ALA A 35 17.07 -4.37 8.05
C ALA A 35 16.95 -3.19 7.07
N ALA A 36 18.06 -2.50 6.78
CA ALA A 36 18.12 -1.44 5.79
C ALA A 36 17.62 -1.88 4.40
N GLN A 37 17.97 -3.08 3.94
CA GLN A 37 17.51 -3.60 2.64
C GLN A 37 16.00 -3.86 2.65
N ILE A 38 15.47 -4.39 3.76
CA ILE A 38 14.02 -4.64 3.90
C ILE A 38 13.25 -3.33 3.89
N LEU A 39 13.72 -2.32 4.60
CA LEU A 39 13.07 -1.00 4.62
C LEU A 39 13.09 -0.33 3.24
N VAL A 40 14.20 -0.46 2.50
CA VAL A 40 14.27 -0.01 1.10
C VAL A 40 13.25 -0.75 0.24
N VAL A 41 13.08 -2.06 0.39
CA VAL A 41 12.07 -2.83 -0.35
C VAL A 41 10.65 -2.38 -0.02
N TYR A 42 10.33 -2.18 1.27
CA TYR A 42 9.03 -1.63 1.68
C TYR A 42 8.79 -0.24 1.09
N TRP A 43 9.83 0.59 1.05
CA TRP A 43 9.74 1.91 0.46
C TRP A 43 9.47 1.85 -1.05
N ILE A 44 10.20 1.00 -1.76
CA ILE A 44 10.01 0.73 -3.20
C ILE A 44 8.60 0.24 -3.46
N GLU A 45 8.07 -0.65 -2.62
CA GLU A 45 6.71 -1.16 -2.76
C GLU A 45 5.66 -0.05 -2.71
N VAL A 46 5.76 0.89 -1.76
CA VAL A 46 4.85 2.03 -1.69
C VAL A 46 4.95 2.91 -2.95
N VAL A 47 6.17 3.16 -3.44
CA VAL A 47 6.40 3.95 -4.67
C VAL A 47 5.78 3.24 -5.89
N VAL A 48 6.02 1.94 -6.04
CA VAL A 48 5.49 1.14 -7.15
C VAL A 48 3.97 1.08 -7.08
N MET A 49 3.38 0.90 -5.89
CA MET A 49 1.93 0.93 -5.69
C MET A 49 1.34 2.28 -6.11
N VAL A 50 1.90 3.41 -5.65
CA VAL A 50 1.43 4.75 -6.05
C VAL A 50 1.52 4.94 -7.57
N ALA A 51 2.61 4.50 -8.20
CA ALA A 51 2.75 4.54 -9.65
C ALA A 51 1.71 3.66 -10.36
N ALA A 52 1.50 2.44 -9.87
CA ALA A 52 0.55 1.48 -10.43
C ALA A 52 -0.89 2.01 -10.35
N TYR A 53 -1.30 2.55 -9.20
CA TYR A 53 -2.61 3.17 -9.02
C TYR A 53 -2.76 4.48 -9.82
N SER A 54 -1.68 5.25 -10.01
CA SER A 54 -1.68 6.41 -10.90
C SER A 54 -1.94 6.03 -12.36
N VAL A 55 -1.37 4.91 -12.82
CA VAL A 55 -1.68 4.35 -14.13
C VAL A 55 -3.12 3.84 -14.17
N ALA A 56 -3.56 3.11 -13.14
CA ALA A 56 -4.90 2.55 -13.08
C ALA A 56 -6.00 3.63 -13.14
N ALA A 57 -5.76 4.77 -12.47
CA ALA A 57 -6.67 5.91 -12.46
C ALA A 57 -6.92 6.50 -13.86
N LEU A 58 -6.02 6.30 -14.82
CA LEU A 58 -6.23 6.76 -16.19
C LEU A 58 -7.34 6.00 -16.91
N PHE A 59 -7.65 4.77 -16.50
CA PHE A 59 -8.69 3.93 -17.08
C PHE A 59 -10.08 4.17 -16.48
N ALA A 60 -10.17 4.99 -15.42
CA ALA A 60 -11.39 5.17 -14.65
C ALA A 60 -12.51 5.86 -15.43
N GLU A 61 -13.70 5.27 -15.45
CA GLU A 61 -14.82 5.74 -16.25
C GLU A 61 -15.74 6.68 -15.50
N ARG A 62 -15.91 6.52 -14.19
CA ARG A 62 -16.90 7.31 -13.44
C ARG A 62 -16.52 8.78 -13.31
N PRO A 63 -17.53 9.68 -13.28
CA PRO A 63 -17.31 11.08 -12.95
C PRO A 63 -16.80 11.24 -11.52
N ILE A 64 -16.07 12.33 -11.28
CA ILE A 64 -15.57 12.68 -9.95
C ILE A 64 -16.64 13.50 -9.23
N ASP A 65 -16.84 13.18 -7.96
CA ASP A 65 -17.65 13.95 -7.01
C ASP A 65 -16.79 14.21 -5.77
N LEU A 66 -16.69 15.48 -5.36
CA LEU A 66 -15.82 15.95 -4.26
C LEU A 66 -16.60 16.44 -3.04
N ASP A 67 -17.92 16.49 -3.13
CA ASP A 67 -18.77 17.08 -2.09
C ASP A 67 -18.76 16.20 -0.83
N ASP A 68 -18.70 16.84 0.34
CA ASP A 68 -18.80 16.22 1.67
C ASP A 68 -17.85 15.02 1.92
N ARG A 69 -16.65 15.04 1.33
CA ARG A 69 -15.64 13.99 1.52
C ARG A 69 -14.87 14.14 2.83
N GLU A 70 -14.59 13.03 3.50
CA GLU A 70 -13.74 13.03 4.70
C GLU A 70 -12.24 13.05 4.34
N PHE A 71 -11.87 12.45 3.20
CA PHE A 71 -10.50 12.38 2.72
C PHE A 71 -10.31 13.09 1.39
N TYR A 72 -9.38 14.05 1.37
CA TYR A 72 -8.95 14.72 0.14
C TYR A 72 -7.57 14.25 -0.34
N ILE A 73 -7.48 13.77 -1.58
CA ILE A 73 -6.19 13.44 -2.19
C ILE A 73 -5.33 14.69 -2.37
N VAL A 74 -4.01 14.53 -2.30
CA VAL A 74 -3.04 15.62 -2.48
C VAL A 74 -3.33 16.41 -3.74
N GLY A 75 -3.38 17.73 -3.56
CA GLY A 75 -3.70 18.67 -4.61
C GLY A 75 -5.18 19.02 -4.69
N PHE A 76 -6.09 18.23 -4.12
CA PHE A 76 -7.53 18.53 -4.06
C PHE A 76 -7.96 18.95 -2.65
N SER A 77 -9.13 19.57 -2.57
CA SER A 77 -9.76 20.07 -1.35
C SER A 77 -11.25 20.29 -1.62
N GLU A 78 -12.04 20.52 -0.57
CA GLU A 78 -13.46 20.88 -0.66
C GLU A 78 -13.70 22.06 -1.61
N SER A 79 -12.82 23.06 -1.63
CA SER A 79 -12.94 24.23 -2.50
C SER A 79 -12.40 24.01 -3.92
N SER A 80 -12.14 22.77 -4.33
CA SER A 80 -11.61 22.49 -5.66
C SER A 80 -12.73 22.47 -6.69
N GLU A 81 -12.77 23.48 -7.55
CA GLU A 81 -13.72 23.52 -8.66
C GLU A 81 -13.42 22.41 -9.68
N LEU A 82 -14.42 21.55 -9.91
CA LEU A 82 -14.42 20.61 -11.02
C LEU A 82 -15.14 21.24 -12.22
N ASP A 83 -14.49 21.13 -13.36
CA ASP A 83 -15.02 21.53 -14.66
C ASP A 83 -16.19 20.61 -15.04
N ALA A 84 -17.42 21.02 -14.72
CA ALA A 84 -18.62 20.20 -14.88
C ALA A 84 -18.79 19.70 -16.32
N ASP A 85 -18.46 20.53 -17.31
CA ASP A 85 -18.54 20.20 -18.74
C ASP A 85 -17.59 19.05 -19.11
N ARG A 86 -16.44 18.93 -18.43
CA ARG A 86 -15.47 17.83 -18.65
C ARG A 86 -15.98 16.47 -18.15
N TRP A 87 -16.85 16.49 -17.14
CA TRP A 87 -17.32 15.29 -16.44
C TRP A 87 -18.78 14.94 -16.75
N SER A 88 -19.50 15.81 -17.47
CA SER A 88 -20.89 15.59 -17.91
C SER A 88 -21.03 14.67 -19.12
N ASP A 89 -20.02 14.66 -20.00
CA ASP A 89 -20.04 13.90 -21.26
C ASP A 89 -19.43 12.50 -21.10
N ASP A 90 -19.78 11.62 -22.04
CA ASP A 90 -19.19 10.29 -22.14
C ASP A 90 -17.66 10.38 -22.28
N PRO A 91 -16.91 9.55 -21.56
CA PRO A 91 -15.45 9.65 -21.55
C PRO A 91 -14.84 9.36 -22.93
N GLU A 92 -14.10 10.32 -23.49
CA GLU A 92 -13.38 10.11 -24.75
C GLU A 92 -12.08 9.30 -24.56
N PRO A 93 -11.97 8.10 -25.14
CA PRO A 93 -10.79 7.27 -25.03
C PRO A 93 -9.64 7.79 -25.90
N VAL A 94 -8.45 7.83 -25.34
CA VAL A 94 -7.22 8.14 -26.07
C VAL A 94 -6.69 6.86 -26.71
N GLY A 95 -6.66 6.81 -28.03
CA GLY A 95 -6.11 5.69 -28.80
C GLY A 95 -4.57 5.52 -28.71
N ILE A 96 -3.93 5.87 -27.60
CA ILE A 96 -2.48 5.65 -27.39
C ILE A 96 -2.18 4.16 -27.25
N VAL A 97 -3.00 3.43 -26.47
CA VAL A 97 -2.81 2.00 -26.22
C VAL A 97 -2.79 1.21 -27.53
N SER A 98 -3.72 1.48 -28.43
CA SER A 98 -3.81 0.86 -29.76
C SER A 98 -2.71 1.28 -30.75
N ARG A 99 -2.01 2.38 -30.49
CA ARG A 99 -0.83 2.81 -31.28
C ARG A 99 0.46 2.15 -30.82
N VAL A 100 0.60 1.85 -29.54
CA VAL A 100 1.85 1.35 -28.94
C VAL A 100 1.87 -0.17 -28.81
N LEU A 101 0.73 -0.79 -28.46
CA LEU A 101 0.64 -2.23 -28.23
C LEU A 101 0.15 -2.97 -29.49
N PRO A 102 0.59 -4.23 -29.69
CA PRO A 102 -0.02 -5.12 -30.68
C PRO A 102 -1.53 -5.24 -30.48
N ALA A 103 -2.29 -5.39 -31.57
CA ALA A 103 -3.75 -5.44 -31.54
C ALA A 103 -4.31 -6.50 -30.56
N THR A 104 -3.65 -7.65 -30.44
CA THR A 104 -4.03 -8.72 -29.51
C THR A 104 -3.91 -8.29 -28.05
N LEU A 105 -2.91 -7.49 -27.70
CA LEU A 105 -2.72 -6.97 -26.35
C LEU A 105 -3.61 -5.74 -26.09
N ALA A 106 -3.74 -4.86 -27.09
CA ALA A 106 -4.57 -3.67 -26.98
C ALA A 106 -6.04 -4.01 -26.71
N ALA A 107 -6.55 -5.13 -27.22
CA ALA A 107 -7.91 -5.60 -26.96
C ALA A 107 -8.17 -6.02 -25.49
N HIS A 108 -7.13 -6.26 -24.70
CA HIS A 108 -7.24 -6.70 -23.29
C HIS A 108 -6.90 -5.60 -22.29
N VAL A 109 -6.61 -4.38 -22.75
CA VAL A 109 -6.24 -3.24 -21.91
C VAL A 109 -7.38 -2.21 -21.96
N PRO A 110 -7.90 -1.76 -20.81
CA PRO A 110 -8.94 -0.72 -20.78
C PRO A 110 -8.50 0.57 -21.48
N PRO A 111 -9.44 1.36 -22.02
CA PRO A 111 -9.13 2.64 -22.66
C PRO A 111 -8.62 3.67 -21.64
N ILE A 112 -7.61 4.44 -22.02
CA ILE A 112 -7.13 5.59 -21.23
C ILE A 112 -8.00 6.81 -21.53
N TYR A 113 -8.49 7.50 -20.51
CA TYR A 113 -9.32 8.70 -20.69
C TYR A 113 -8.52 9.99 -20.45
N ARG A 114 -8.56 10.91 -21.42
CA ARG A 114 -7.78 12.16 -21.37
C ARG A 114 -8.15 13.03 -20.16
N ARG A 115 -9.43 13.02 -19.76
CA ARG A 115 -9.94 13.78 -18.62
C ARG A 115 -9.29 13.43 -17.29
N ASN A 116 -8.74 12.22 -17.17
CA ASN A 116 -8.09 11.72 -15.95
C ASN A 116 -6.64 12.21 -15.80
N VAL A 117 -5.97 12.61 -16.89
CA VAL A 117 -4.55 13.01 -16.86
C VAL A 117 -4.28 14.17 -15.91
N PRO A 118 -5.02 15.30 -15.94
CA PRO A 118 -4.80 16.40 -15.01
C PRO A 118 -5.01 16.00 -13.55
N VAL A 119 -5.92 15.06 -13.28
CA VAL A 119 -6.21 14.55 -11.92
C VAL A 119 -5.01 13.77 -11.40
N VAL A 120 -4.49 12.83 -12.21
CA VAL A 120 -3.30 12.06 -11.88
C VAL A 120 -2.10 12.98 -11.66
N VAL A 121 -1.82 13.90 -12.59
CA VAL A 121 -0.71 14.85 -12.48
C VAL A 121 -0.79 15.68 -11.21
N ARG A 122 -1.98 16.19 -10.86
CA ARG A 122 -2.20 16.97 -9.64
C ARG A 122 -1.98 16.10 -8.38
N SER A 123 -2.43 14.85 -8.39
CA SER A 123 -2.23 13.91 -7.27
C SER A 123 -0.78 13.47 -7.06
N LEU A 124 0.07 13.56 -8.10
CA LEU A 124 1.50 13.22 -7.99
C LEU A 124 2.26 14.14 -7.03
N GLY A 125 1.64 15.20 -6.51
CA GLY A 125 2.14 15.91 -5.32
C GLY A 125 2.46 14.97 -4.14
N VAL A 126 1.80 13.81 -4.05
CA VAL A 126 2.12 12.76 -3.05
C VAL A 126 3.58 12.28 -3.14
N ALA A 127 4.20 12.35 -4.32
CA ALA A 127 5.60 12.03 -4.51
C ALA A 127 6.53 12.91 -3.67
N GLY A 128 6.12 14.14 -3.31
CA GLY A 128 6.86 15.00 -2.37
C GLY A 128 6.94 14.40 -0.96
N PHE A 129 5.81 13.85 -0.45
CA PHE A 129 5.80 13.14 0.83
C PHE A 129 6.65 11.86 0.77
N LEU A 130 6.61 11.16 -0.37
CA LEU A 130 7.46 10.00 -0.57
C LEU A 130 8.96 10.39 -0.61
N ALA A 131 9.32 11.44 -1.32
CA ALA A 131 10.70 11.93 -1.35
C ALA A 131 11.16 12.31 0.06
N PHE A 132 10.32 12.99 0.85
CA PHE A 132 10.63 13.32 2.24
C PHE A 132 10.83 12.06 3.10
N GLY A 133 9.94 11.07 3.02
CA GLY A 133 10.09 9.81 3.75
C GLY A 133 11.35 9.04 3.35
N ALA A 134 11.72 9.04 2.07
CA ALA A 134 12.96 8.44 1.58
C ALA A 134 14.20 9.13 2.17
N LEU A 135 14.19 10.46 2.27
CA LEU A 135 15.27 11.23 2.91
C LEU A 135 15.38 10.91 4.40
N VAL A 136 14.27 10.87 5.13
CA VAL A 136 14.26 10.47 6.54
C VAL A 136 14.86 9.07 6.71
N LEU A 137 14.45 8.11 5.87
CA LEU A 137 14.95 6.74 5.94
C LEU A 137 16.46 6.66 5.64
N ALA A 138 16.94 7.41 4.65
CA ALA A 138 18.35 7.50 4.30
C ALA A 138 19.21 8.08 5.43
N GLU A 139 18.75 9.16 6.05
CA GLU A 139 19.51 9.83 7.13
C GLU A 139 19.47 9.05 8.46
N THR A 140 18.41 8.29 8.72
CA THR A 140 18.19 7.66 10.04
C THR A 140 18.59 6.19 10.13
N VAL A 141 18.39 5.41 9.07
CA VAL A 141 18.55 3.94 9.13
C VAL A 141 19.45 3.40 8.02
N VAL A 142 19.48 4.04 6.85
CA VAL A 142 20.14 3.48 5.66
C VAL A 142 21.38 4.28 5.30
N THR A 143 22.53 3.91 5.90
CA THR A 143 23.83 4.61 5.76
C THR A 143 24.29 4.82 4.32
N ASP A 144 24.00 3.86 3.42
CA ASP A 144 24.23 4.00 1.98
C ASP A 144 22.99 3.50 1.22
N PRO A 145 22.03 4.40 0.94
CA PRO A 145 20.76 4.03 0.32
C PRO A 145 20.94 3.58 -1.13
N VAL A 146 21.94 4.11 -1.83
CA VAL A 146 22.22 3.75 -3.22
C VAL A 146 22.79 2.35 -3.29
N ALA A 147 23.79 2.01 -2.45
CA ALA A 147 24.33 0.66 -2.41
C ALA A 147 23.31 -0.36 -1.90
N ALA A 148 22.45 0.02 -0.94
CA ALA A 148 21.36 -0.83 -0.48
C ALA A 148 20.36 -1.13 -1.62
N ALA A 149 19.92 -0.10 -2.35
CA ALA A 149 19.00 -0.24 -3.48
C ALA A 149 19.60 -1.03 -4.65
N ALA A 150 20.90 -0.87 -4.91
CA ALA A 150 21.62 -1.60 -5.96
C ALA A 150 22.00 -3.03 -5.57
N SER A 151 21.72 -3.47 -4.34
CA SER A 151 22.06 -4.82 -3.91
C SER A 151 21.23 -5.87 -4.67
N PRO A 152 21.81 -7.01 -5.06
CA PRO A 152 21.09 -8.04 -5.82
C PRO A 152 19.80 -8.50 -5.14
N THR A 153 19.80 -8.58 -3.80
CA THR A 153 18.63 -8.96 -3.00
C THR A 153 17.50 -7.93 -3.14
N VAL A 154 17.82 -6.64 -3.03
CA VAL A 154 16.81 -5.57 -3.17
C VAL A 154 16.30 -5.50 -4.59
N LEU A 155 17.17 -5.66 -5.60
CA LEU A 155 16.74 -5.68 -7.01
C LEU A 155 15.80 -6.86 -7.29
N ALA A 156 16.12 -8.06 -6.80
CA ALA A 156 15.25 -9.24 -6.95
C ALA A 156 13.91 -9.05 -6.22
N ALA A 157 13.93 -8.52 -4.99
CA ALA A 157 12.71 -8.22 -4.24
C ALA A 157 11.87 -7.12 -4.90
N SER A 158 12.50 -6.08 -5.45
CA SER A 158 11.84 -5.00 -6.18
C SER A 158 11.18 -5.52 -7.45
N LEU A 159 11.83 -6.44 -8.18
CA LEU A 159 11.22 -7.11 -9.32
C LEU A 159 10.00 -7.93 -8.90
N ALA A 160 10.10 -8.68 -7.79
CA ALA A 160 8.97 -9.43 -7.25
C ALA A 160 7.81 -8.51 -6.85
N VAL A 161 8.10 -7.36 -6.24
CA VAL A 161 7.12 -6.31 -5.92
C VAL A 161 6.46 -5.77 -7.19
N CYS A 162 7.23 -5.42 -8.22
CA CYS A 162 6.68 -4.96 -9.49
C CYS A 162 5.76 -6.00 -10.14
N VAL A 163 6.16 -7.27 -10.15
CA VAL A 163 5.34 -8.37 -10.67
C VAL A 163 4.07 -8.54 -9.84
N SER A 164 4.17 -8.47 -8.51
CA SER A 164 3.02 -8.57 -7.60
C SER A 164 2.02 -7.44 -7.84
N GLN A 165 2.49 -6.19 -7.90
CA GLN A 165 1.67 -5.01 -8.15
C GLN A 165 1.02 -5.07 -9.55
N ALA A 166 1.74 -5.50 -10.57
CA ALA A 166 1.17 -5.70 -11.91
C ALA A 166 0.09 -6.79 -11.92
N ALA A 167 0.28 -7.89 -11.18
CA ALA A 167 -0.70 -8.95 -11.05
C ALA A 167 -1.97 -8.48 -10.29
N GLU A 168 -1.79 -7.65 -9.25
CA GLU A 168 -2.86 -7.04 -8.47
C GLU A 168 -3.70 -6.09 -9.34
N ILE A 169 -3.06 -5.13 -10.01
CA ILE A 169 -3.75 -4.22 -10.96
C ILE A 169 -4.47 -5.01 -12.06
N ARG A 170 -3.83 -6.03 -12.63
CA ARG A 170 -4.49 -6.87 -13.65
C ARG A 170 -5.74 -7.56 -13.11
N ARG A 171 -5.68 -8.10 -11.89
CA ARG A 171 -6.83 -8.76 -11.26
C ARG A 171 -7.95 -7.75 -10.93
N GLU A 172 -7.58 -6.60 -10.38
CA GLU A 172 -8.51 -5.57 -9.91
C GLU A 172 -9.16 -4.75 -11.02
N PHE A 173 -8.48 -4.57 -12.16
CA PHE A 173 -8.96 -3.69 -13.23
C PHE A 173 -9.21 -4.41 -14.56
N ALA A 174 -8.51 -5.50 -14.88
CA ALA A 174 -8.74 -6.19 -16.16
C ALA A 174 -9.65 -7.42 -16.01
N VAL A 175 -9.57 -8.13 -14.88
CA VAL A 175 -10.41 -9.32 -14.63
C VAL A 175 -11.73 -8.95 -13.98
N THR A 176 -11.68 -8.02 -13.02
CA THR A 176 -12.85 -7.40 -12.40
C THR A 176 -12.87 -5.96 -12.93
N PRO A 177 -13.86 -5.52 -13.72
CA PRO A 177 -13.77 -4.22 -14.40
C PRO A 177 -14.08 -3.05 -13.45
N ARG A 178 -13.36 -2.94 -12.32
CA ARG A 178 -13.58 -1.88 -11.32
C ARG A 178 -13.29 -0.47 -11.83
N TYR A 179 -12.59 -0.34 -12.96
CA TYR A 179 -12.44 0.96 -13.63
C TYR A 179 -13.78 1.53 -14.12
N GLU A 180 -14.80 0.69 -14.36
CA GLU A 180 -16.16 1.11 -14.75
C GLU A 180 -16.95 1.64 -13.54
N GLU A 181 -16.63 1.14 -12.35
CA GLU A 181 -17.32 1.47 -11.11
C GLU A 181 -16.66 2.61 -10.34
N TRP A 182 -15.37 2.86 -10.59
CA TRP A 182 -14.58 3.84 -9.86
C TRP A 182 -14.21 5.06 -10.71
N SER A 183 -14.11 6.22 -10.05
CA SER A 183 -13.58 7.44 -10.64
C SER A 183 -12.07 7.49 -10.46
N ALA A 184 -11.39 8.29 -11.28
CA ALA A 184 -9.93 8.44 -11.15
C ALA A 184 -9.53 8.90 -9.74
N TYR A 185 -10.39 9.71 -9.12
CA TYR A 185 -10.21 10.18 -7.76
C TYR A 185 -10.21 9.04 -6.74
N MET A 186 -11.22 8.17 -6.77
CA MET A 186 -11.36 7.05 -5.82
C MET A 186 -10.18 6.06 -5.92
N ILE A 187 -9.67 5.80 -7.12
CA ILE A 187 -8.48 4.97 -7.31
C ILE A 187 -7.26 5.63 -6.64
N LEU A 188 -7.03 6.91 -6.89
CA LEU A 188 -5.90 7.65 -6.30
C LEU A 188 -6.03 7.79 -4.78
N GLU A 189 -7.25 7.98 -4.29
CA GLU A 189 -7.58 8.03 -2.87
C GLU A 189 -7.21 6.74 -2.16
N ALA A 190 -7.57 5.58 -2.71
CA ALA A 190 -7.19 4.29 -2.15
C ALA A 190 -5.67 4.16 -1.97
N ALA A 191 -4.88 4.58 -2.95
CA ALA A 191 -3.42 4.58 -2.85
C ALA A 191 -2.89 5.57 -1.80
N GLN A 192 -3.45 6.78 -1.75
CA GLN A 192 -2.99 7.80 -0.81
C GLN A 192 -3.38 7.51 0.64
N ARG A 193 -4.53 6.87 0.89
CA ARG A 193 -4.90 6.37 2.23
C ARG A 193 -3.88 5.37 2.78
N VAL A 194 -3.29 4.53 1.91
CA VAL A 194 -2.18 3.63 2.29
C VAL A 194 -0.91 4.42 2.61
N VAL A 195 -0.58 5.45 1.83
CA VAL A 195 0.57 6.33 2.11
C VAL A 195 0.39 7.03 3.47
N VAL A 196 -0.77 7.64 3.71
CA VAL A 196 -1.09 8.31 4.99
C VAL A 196 -1.01 7.32 6.15
N PHE A 197 -1.55 6.11 5.98
CA PHE A 197 -1.42 5.06 6.99
C PHE A 197 0.03 4.76 7.33
N TYR A 198 0.91 4.55 6.33
CA TYR A 198 2.33 4.30 6.58
C TYR A 198 3.07 5.51 7.17
N LEU A 199 2.67 6.74 6.82
CA LEU A 199 3.18 7.95 7.48
C LEU A 199 2.80 7.97 8.96
N CYS A 200 1.55 7.63 9.32
CA CYS A 200 1.12 7.51 10.72
C CYS A 200 1.93 6.44 11.47
N ILE A 201 2.22 5.30 10.82
CA ILE A 201 3.08 4.24 11.40
C ILE A 201 4.50 4.77 11.65
N GLY A 202 5.10 5.46 10.68
CA GLY A 202 6.41 6.07 10.84
C GLY A 202 6.46 7.13 11.95
N MET A 203 5.40 7.95 12.09
CA MET A 203 5.36 9.04 13.07
C MET A 203 4.99 8.59 14.49
N VAL A 204 4.21 7.50 14.63
CA VAL A 204 3.66 7.08 15.92
C VAL A 204 4.19 5.72 16.36
N ALA A 205 4.03 4.70 15.51
CA ALA A 205 4.36 3.32 15.88
C ALA A 205 5.88 3.09 15.97
N VAL A 206 6.68 3.74 15.13
CA VAL A 206 8.15 3.64 15.18
C VAL A 206 8.72 4.23 16.48
N PRO A 207 8.38 5.47 16.91
CA PRO A 207 8.84 5.98 18.20
C PRO A 207 8.42 5.12 19.39
N ILE A 208 7.19 4.61 19.39
CA ILE A 208 6.70 3.69 20.44
C ILE A 208 7.52 2.39 20.43
N SER A 209 7.76 1.82 19.26
CA SER A 209 8.57 0.60 19.10
C SER A 209 10.00 0.81 19.58
N PHE A 210 10.59 1.97 19.28
CA PHE A 210 11.90 2.35 19.76
C PHE A 210 11.96 2.43 21.29
N LEU A 211 11.02 3.14 21.92
CA LEU A 211 10.92 3.22 23.38
C LEU A 211 10.74 1.83 24.02
N GLY A 212 9.88 1.00 23.43
CA GLY A 212 9.67 -0.38 23.87
C GLY A 212 10.96 -1.21 23.81
N LEU A 213 11.71 -1.12 22.71
CA LEU A 213 13.00 -1.82 22.56
C LEU A 213 14.05 -1.34 23.56
N VAL A 214 14.10 -0.04 23.85
CA VAL A 214 14.99 0.52 24.89
C VAL A 214 14.64 -0.03 26.27
N VAL A 215 13.34 -0.09 26.62
CA VAL A 215 12.88 -0.65 27.89
C VAL A 215 13.23 -2.14 28.00
N VAL A 216 12.97 -2.92 26.94
CA VAL A 216 13.31 -4.35 26.89
C VAL A 216 14.82 -4.55 27.05
N ALA A 217 15.63 -3.83 26.28
CA ALA A 217 17.10 -3.93 26.38
C ALA A 217 17.60 -3.53 27.80
N GLY A 218 16.99 -2.52 28.42
CA GLY A 218 17.26 -2.15 29.80
C GLY A 218 16.92 -3.26 30.80
N LEU A 219 15.78 -3.93 30.62
CA LEU A 219 15.35 -5.04 31.46
C LEU A 219 16.31 -6.24 31.36
N PHE A 220 16.66 -6.68 30.15
CA PHE A 220 17.62 -7.77 29.96
C PHE A 220 18.97 -7.48 30.64
N ARG A 221 19.45 -6.24 30.51
CA ARG A 221 20.67 -5.79 31.19
C ARG A 221 20.52 -5.85 32.71
N SER A 222 19.38 -5.41 33.24
CA SER A 222 19.13 -5.43 34.70
C SER A 222 19.02 -6.84 35.28
N LEU A 223 18.56 -7.80 34.47
CA LEU A 223 18.43 -9.20 34.85
C LEU A 223 19.72 -10.02 34.60
N ALA A 224 20.78 -9.38 34.10
CA ALA A 224 22.04 -10.04 33.71
C ALA A 224 21.84 -11.26 32.78
N VAL A 225 20.80 -11.20 31.93
CA VAL A 225 20.52 -12.26 30.95
C VAL A 225 21.41 -12.03 29.74
N ASP A 226 22.38 -12.92 29.54
CA ASP A 226 23.17 -12.97 28.32
C ASP A 226 22.27 -13.40 27.15
N PRO A 227 22.17 -12.64 26.05
CA PRO A 227 21.45 -13.06 24.85
C PRO A 227 21.85 -14.45 24.34
N ALA A 228 23.11 -14.86 24.54
CA ALA A 228 23.56 -16.21 24.17
C ALA A 228 22.86 -17.32 24.97
N ALA A 229 22.37 -17.02 26.17
CA ALA A 229 21.61 -17.97 26.99
C ALA A 229 20.25 -18.35 26.38
N LEU A 230 19.78 -17.59 25.38
CA LEU A 230 18.55 -17.90 24.63
C LEU A 230 18.74 -19.04 23.60
N GLY A 231 19.97 -19.50 23.39
CA GLY A 231 20.28 -20.64 22.51
C GLY A 231 19.76 -20.39 21.08
N PRO A 232 18.91 -21.27 20.52
CA PRO A 232 18.34 -21.07 19.18
C PRO A 232 17.49 -19.80 19.01
N LEU A 233 17.05 -19.19 20.12
CA LEU A 233 16.29 -17.94 20.13
C LEU A 233 17.19 -16.71 20.35
N ALA A 234 18.52 -16.89 20.39
CA ALA A 234 19.44 -15.77 20.48
C ALA A 234 19.32 -14.90 19.21
N PRO A 235 19.26 -13.57 19.36
CA PRO A 235 19.27 -12.68 18.21
C PRO A 235 20.60 -12.81 17.46
N ALA A 236 20.54 -12.61 16.14
CA ALA A 236 21.70 -12.59 15.27
C ALA A 236 22.73 -11.55 15.75
N GLU A 237 24.01 -11.87 15.61
CA GLU A 237 25.09 -10.95 15.93
C GLU A 237 24.98 -9.67 15.10
N GLY A 238 25.16 -8.51 15.74
CA GLY A 238 25.07 -7.22 15.06
C GLY A 238 23.64 -6.75 14.76
N LEU A 239 22.63 -7.35 15.38
CA LEU A 239 21.25 -6.85 15.33
C LEU A 239 21.20 -5.37 15.79
N ASP A 240 20.81 -4.49 14.89
CA ASP A 240 20.61 -3.07 15.19
C ASP A 240 19.20 -2.83 15.78
N PRO A 241 19.07 -2.48 17.07
CA PRO A 241 17.78 -2.20 17.68
C PRO A 241 17.06 -1.00 17.04
N PHE A 242 17.80 -0.04 16.49
CA PHE A 242 17.21 1.12 15.82
C PHE A 242 16.52 0.67 14.53
N ALA A 243 17.19 -0.10 13.68
CA ALA A 243 16.56 -0.61 12.47
C ALA A 243 15.38 -1.57 12.78
N LEU A 244 15.47 -2.35 13.86
CA LEU A 244 14.37 -3.22 14.30
C LEU A 244 13.12 -2.41 14.73
N ALA A 245 13.31 -1.22 15.32
CA ALA A 245 12.23 -0.31 15.67
C ALA A 245 11.43 0.18 14.45
N TYR A 246 11.99 0.10 13.24
CA TYR A 246 11.29 0.36 11.99
C TYR A 246 10.70 -0.93 11.40
N VAL A 247 11.51 -1.99 11.26
CA VAL A 247 11.08 -3.21 10.56
C VAL A 247 9.86 -3.85 11.22
N VAL A 248 9.80 -3.90 12.56
CA VAL A 248 8.67 -4.51 13.28
C VAL A 248 7.35 -3.79 13.05
N PRO A 249 7.20 -2.48 13.33
CA PRO A 249 5.92 -1.81 13.10
C PRO A 249 5.54 -1.74 11.63
N PHE A 250 6.49 -1.59 10.69
CA PHE A 250 6.15 -1.63 9.26
C PHE A 250 5.70 -3.01 8.79
N ALA A 251 6.31 -4.09 9.27
CA ALA A 251 5.88 -5.45 8.97
C ALA A 251 4.45 -5.72 9.50
N LEU A 252 4.17 -5.32 10.74
CA LEU A 252 2.83 -5.46 11.34
C LEU A 252 1.80 -4.57 10.64
N ALA A 253 2.17 -3.33 10.32
CA ALA A 253 1.34 -2.41 9.57
C ALA A 253 1.00 -2.95 8.18
N LYS A 254 1.98 -3.52 7.48
CA LYS A 254 1.78 -4.16 6.18
C LYS A 254 0.82 -5.34 6.28
N ALA A 255 0.99 -6.21 7.28
CA ALA A 255 0.04 -7.30 7.53
C ALA A 255 -1.39 -6.80 7.76
N ALA A 256 -1.52 -5.74 8.56
CA ALA A 256 -2.80 -5.11 8.86
C ALA A 256 -3.42 -4.47 7.61
N ALA A 257 -2.63 -3.77 6.80
CA ALA A 257 -3.06 -3.14 5.55
C ALA A 257 -3.49 -4.18 4.51
N ASP A 258 -2.68 -5.22 4.28
CA ASP A 258 -2.99 -6.30 3.33
C ASP A 258 -4.29 -7.02 3.70
N ARG A 259 -4.51 -7.31 4.98
CA ARG A 259 -5.77 -7.90 5.44
C ARG A 259 -6.93 -6.94 5.30
N SER A 260 -6.76 -5.69 5.74
CA SER A 260 -7.84 -4.71 5.77
C SER A 260 -8.28 -4.30 4.36
N ARG A 261 -7.33 -4.19 3.41
CA ARG A 261 -7.63 -3.96 1.99
C ARG A 261 -8.45 -5.12 1.40
N ARG A 262 -8.07 -6.37 1.66
CA ARG A 262 -8.85 -7.54 1.21
C ARG A 262 -10.29 -7.49 1.73
N ILE A 263 -10.47 -7.21 3.03
CA ILE A 263 -11.80 -7.06 3.63
C ILE A 263 -12.56 -5.89 2.99
N ALA A 264 -11.92 -4.74 2.84
CA ALA A 264 -12.49 -3.55 2.21
C ALA A 264 -12.98 -3.80 0.78
N PHE A 265 -12.34 -4.74 0.08
CA PHE A 265 -12.70 -5.11 -1.27
C PHE A 265 -13.73 -6.24 -1.38
N ASP A 266 -13.97 -7.00 -0.32
CA ASP A 266 -14.91 -8.12 -0.28
C ASP A 266 -16.25 -7.72 0.40
N GLU A 267 -16.27 -6.67 1.22
CA GLU A 267 -17.45 -6.19 1.95
C GLU A 267 -18.06 -4.93 1.32
N ALA A 268 -19.39 -4.85 1.24
CA ALA A 268 -20.09 -3.68 0.67
C ALA A 268 -20.01 -2.42 1.56
N THR A 269 -19.87 -2.59 2.88
CA THR A 269 -19.78 -1.49 3.86
C THR A 269 -18.72 -1.82 4.91
N PRO A 270 -17.44 -1.74 4.56
CA PRO A 270 -16.36 -2.10 5.47
C PRO A 270 -16.25 -1.09 6.61
N SER A 271 -15.99 -1.57 7.83
CA SER A 271 -15.90 -0.75 9.04
C SER A 271 -14.49 -0.76 9.65
N GLY A 272 -14.23 0.18 10.57
CA GLY A 272 -12.96 0.28 11.27
C GLY A 272 -11.77 0.47 10.32
N LEU A 273 -10.70 -0.33 10.50
CA LEU A 273 -9.49 -0.22 9.68
C LEU A 273 -9.72 -0.63 8.22
N ALA A 274 -10.64 -1.56 7.93
CA ALA A 274 -10.99 -1.89 6.55
C ALA A 274 -11.69 -0.70 5.86
N GLY A 275 -12.59 -0.02 6.59
CA GLY A 275 -13.23 1.21 6.10
C GLY A 275 -12.23 2.32 5.75
N TRP A 276 -11.11 2.43 6.49
CA TRP A 276 -10.05 3.38 6.15
C TRP A 276 -9.44 3.15 4.75
N PHE A 277 -9.34 1.91 4.30
CA PHE A 277 -8.72 1.57 3.00
C PHE A 277 -9.71 1.50 1.84
N ALA A 278 -11.01 1.53 2.11
CA ALA A 278 -12.01 1.71 1.07
C ALA A 278 -12.04 3.19 0.65
N PRO A 279 -12.01 3.51 -0.66
CA PRO A 279 -12.27 4.87 -1.09
C PRO A 279 -13.74 5.23 -0.82
N GLU A 280 -13.99 6.52 -0.56
CA GLU A 280 -15.35 7.01 -0.35
C GLU A 280 -16.14 6.96 -1.65
N ASP A 281 -17.24 6.19 -1.63
CA ASP A 281 -18.21 6.13 -2.72
C ASP A 281 -19.27 7.23 -2.51
N PRO A 282 -19.32 8.25 -3.40
CA PRO A 282 -20.25 9.37 -3.27
C PRO A 282 -21.72 8.97 -3.51
N ARG A 283 -21.99 7.74 -3.96
CA ARG A 283 -23.36 7.29 -4.19
C ARG A 283 -24.15 7.22 -2.88
N PRO A 284 -25.42 7.67 -2.87
CA PRO A 284 -26.32 7.47 -1.74
C PRO A 284 -26.43 6.01 -1.34
N GLU A 285 -26.63 5.72 -0.05
CA GLU A 285 -26.74 4.36 0.49
C GLU A 285 -27.74 3.49 -0.29
N TRP A 286 -28.90 4.05 -0.64
CA TRP A 286 -29.93 3.34 -1.40
C TRP A 286 -29.49 2.94 -2.82
N GLN A 287 -28.54 3.65 -3.44
CA GLN A 287 -27.95 3.26 -4.72
C GLN A 287 -26.88 2.18 -4.51
N ARG A 288 -26.07 2.29 -3.46
CA ARG A 288 -25.04 1.30 -3.09
C ARG A 288 -25.65 -0.07 -2.75
N GLU A 289 -26.81 -0.08 -2.09
CA GLU A 289 -27.54 -1.31 -1.76
C GLU A 289 -28.20 -1.99 -2.97
N ARG A 290 -28.61 -1.19 -3.97
CA ARG A 290 -29.27 -1.70 -5.19
C ARG A 290 -28.28 -2.22 -6.22
N ASP A 291 -27.11 -1.60 -6.29
CA ASP A 291 -26.04 -1.95 -7.22
C ASP A 291 -24.72 -2.10 -6.44
N PRO A 292 -24.62 -3.13 -5.58
CA PRO A 292 -23.38 -3.41 -4.88
C PRO A 292 -22.31 -3.66 -5.94
N ALA A 293 -21.18 -2.93 -5.84
CA ALA A 293 -19.98 -3.19 -6.62
C ALA A 293 -19.73 -4.71 -6.61
N ARG A 294 -19.81 -5.34 -7.79
CA ARG A 294 -19.90 -6.80 -7.90
C ARG A 294 -18.56 -7.50 -7.69
#